data_AF-A0A4Q3A7I1-F1
#
_entry.id   AF-A0A4Q3A7I1-F1
#
_cell.length_a   1.000
_cell.length_b   1.000
_cell.length_c   1.000
_cell.angle_alpha   90.00
_cell.angle_beta   90.00
_cell.angle_gamma   90.00
#
_symmetry.space_group_name_H-M   'P 1'
#
loop_
_entity.id
_entity.type
_entity.pdbx_description
1 polymer ?
#
loop_
_entity_poly.entity_id
_entity_poly.type
_entity_poly.pdbx_seq_one_letter_code
_entity_poly.pdbx_strand_id
1 'polypeptide(L)'
;ARDKKSSRLRDRRGETLFIDARKLGTMIDRTHRELTDADIAQVAGTYHAWRGDRGAGKYEDVAGFCKSAHQEQISIHGFVLTPGRYVGTADVQDDDEPFMERFQRLASTLEVQFAEGARLDATIRENLRRLGHGS
;
A
#
# COMPACT_ATOMS: atom_id res chain seq x y z
N ALA A 1 -12.42 25.29 5.87
CA ALA A 1 -11.86 24.30 6.81
C ALA A 1 -11.97 24.85 8.23
N ARG A 2 -12.37 24.05 9.23
CA ARG A 2 -12.39 24.49 10.64
C ARG A 2 -10.96 24.81 11.11
N ASP A 3 -10.81 25.84 11.95
CA ASP A 3 -9.50 26.31 12.43
C ASP A 3 -8.69 25.16 13.06
N LYS A 4 -7.45 24.99 12.60
CA LYS A 4 -6.50 23.99 13.11
C LYS A 4 -5.80 24.47 14.39
N LYS A 5 -5.85 25.77 14.68
CA LYS A 5 -5.37 26.42 15.90
C LYS A 5 -6.58 26.87 16.72
N SER A 6 -7.22 25.94 17.43
CA SER A 6 -8.34 26.25 18.33
C SER A 6 -7.94 25.99 19.76
N SER A 7 -8.26 26.88 20.70
CA SER A 7 -8.02 26.66 22.13
C SER A 7 -8.77 25.45 22.70
N ARG A 8 -9.75 24.91 21.97
CA ARG A 8 -10.56 23.76 22.39
C ARG A 8 -10.04 22.41 21.88
N LEU A 9 -9.11 22.41 20.93
CA LEU A 9 -8.61 21.21 20.24
C LEU A 9 -7.09 21.21 20.21
N ARG A 10 -6.48 20.06 19.93
CA ARG A 10 -5.03 19.97 19.69
C ARG A 10 -4.63 20.82 18.48
N ASP A 11 -3.51 21.53 18.58
CA ASP A 11 -2.85 22.13 17.42
C ASP A 11 -2.24 21.03 16.54
N ARG A 12 -2.67 21.00 15.28
CA ARG A 12 -2.31 19.99 14.28
C ARG A 12 -1.92 20.61 12.95
N ARG A 13 -1.41 21.85 13.01
CA ARG A 13 -0.88 22.53 11.84
C ARG A 13 0.39 21.81 11.38
N GLY A 14 0.56 21.68 10.05
CA GLY A 14 1.66 20.92 9.47
C GLY A 14 1.50 19.40 9.57
N GLU A 15 0.41 18.90 10.14
CA GLU A 15 0.10 17.47 10.23
C GLU A 15 -1.05 17.07 9.30
N THR A 16 -0.95 15.86 8.77
CA THR A 16 -1.97 15.18 7.97
C THR A 16 -2.21 13.80 8.55
N LEU A 17 -3.47 13.49 8.85
CA LEU A 17 -3.90 12.15 9.23
C LEU A 17 -4.12 11.31 7.98
N PHE A 18 -3.37 10.23 7.84
CA PHE A 18 -3.61 9.17 6.87
C PHE A 18 -4.40 8.05 7.52
N ILE A 19 -5.44 7.56 6.84
CA ILE A 19 -6.22 6.39 7.23
C ILE A 19 -6.29 5.44 6.04
N ASP A 20 -5.81 4.21 6.22
CA ASP A 20 -5.87 3.15 5.23
C ASP A 20 -7.09 2.25 5.50
N ALA A 21 -8.17 2.54 4.79
CA ALA A 21 -9.42 1.79 4.88
C ALA A 21 -9.49 0.60 3.90
N ARG A 22 -8.40 0.24 3.21
CA ARG A 22 -8.45 -0.82 2.17
C ARG A 22 -8.87 -2.19 2.71
N LYS A 23 -8.64 -2.45 3.99
CA LYS A 23 -9.03 -3.69 4.69
C LYS A 23 -10.40 -3.59 5.40
N LEU A 24 -11.01 -2.41 5.44
CA LEU A 24 -12.31 -2.18 6.08
C LEU A 24 -13.46 -2.42 5.10
N GLY A 25 -14.64 -2.75 5.61
CA GLY A 25 -15.84 -2.97 4.83
C GLY A 25 -16.00 -4.38 4.27
N THR A 26 -17.22 -4.69 3.85
CA THR A 26 -17.61 -6.00 3.31
C THR A 26 -17.83 -5.91 1.80
N MET A 27 -17.35 -6.90 1.05
CA MET A 27 -17.60 -6.98 -0.39
C MET A 27 -19.09 -7.29 -0.62
N ILE A 28 -19.80 -6.36 -1.25
CA ILE A 28 -21.20 -6.55 -1.66
C ILE A 28 -21.29 -7.11 -3.08
N ASP A 29 -20.30 -6.79 -3.92
CA ASP A 29 -20.07 -7.41 -5.22
C ASP A 29 -18.57 -7.41 -5.55
N ARG A 30 -18.20 -7.85 -6.76
CA ARG A 30 -16.80 -8.03 -7.18
C ARG A 30 -15.99 -6.72 -7.29
N THR A 31 -16.66 -5.56 -7.29
CA THR A 31 -16.08 -4.23 -7.49
C THR A 31 -16.44 -3.23 -6.40
N HIS A 32 -17.49 -3.49 -5.61
CA HIS A 32 -17.97 -2.61 -4.56
C HIS A 32 -17.77 -3.21 -3.18
N ARG A 33 -17.33 -2.35 -2.27
CA ARG A 33 -17.20 -2.63 -0.84
C ARG A 33 -18.04 -1.63 -0.07
N GLU A 34 -18.83 -2.12 0.88
CA GLU A 34 -19.63 -1.30 1.76
C GLU A 34 -18.97 -1.23 3.14
N LEU A 35 -18.83 -0.02 3.68
CA LEU A 35 -18.36 0.17 5.05
C LEU A 35 -19.52 -0.10 6.00
N THR A 36 -19.30 -0.98 6.97
CA THR A 36 -20.25 -1.24 8.04
C THR A 36 -20.29 -0.05 9.01
N ASP A 37 -21.32 0.02 9.85
CA ASP A 37 -21.38 1.00 10.93
C ASP A 37 -20.16 0.95 11.85
N ALA A 38 -19.60 -0.25 12.07
CA ALA A 38 -18.38 -0.44 12.84
C ALA A 38 -17.14 0.17 12.15
N ASP A 39 -17.00 -0.02 10.83
CA ASP A 39 -15.92 0.59 10.04
C ASP A 39 -16.01 2.13 10.08
N ILE A 40 -17.21 2.67 9.90
CA ILE A 40 -17.48 4.11 9.95
C ILE A 40 -17.16 4.65 11.35
N ALA A 41 -17.61 3.97 12.40
CA ALA A 41 -17.34 4.35 13.78
C ALA A 41 -15.83 4.34 14.09
N GLN A 42 -15.09 3.35 13.60
CA GLN A 42 -13.64 3.27 13.76
C GLN A 42 -12.93 4.44 13.08
N VAL A 43 -13.27 4.75 11.83
CA VAL A 43 -12.67 5.87 11.08
C VAL A 43 -13.02 7.21 11.74
N ALA A 44 -14.28 7.43 12.09
CA ALA A 44 -14.74 8.65 12.74
C ALA A 44 -14.07 8.82 14.12
N GLY A 45 -14.05 7.77 14.94
CA GLY A 45 -13.40 7.77 16.26
C GLY A 45 -11.92 8.12 16.16
N THR A 46 -11.20 7.52 15.22
CA THR A 46 -9.78 7.80 14.96
C THR A 46 -9.56 9.28 14.60
N TYR A 47 -10.40 9.82 13.72
CA TYR A 47 -10.35 11.22 13.35
C TYR A 47 -10.61 12.15 14.56
N HIS A 48 -11.63 11.86 15.37
CA HIS A 48 -11.97 12.66 16.55
C HIS A 48 -10.87 12.61 17.62
N ALA A 49 -10.28 11.44 17.87
CA ALA A 49 -9.13 11.28 18.74
C ALA A 49 -7.94 12.09 18.24
N TRP A 50 -7.58 11.97 16.94
CA TRP A 50 -6.46 12.69 16.34
C TRP A 50 -6.65 14.22 16.42
N ARG A 51 -7.89 14.65 16.17
CA ARG A 51 -8.31 16.05 16.23
C ARG A 51 -8.26 16.62 17.66
N GLY A 52 -8.33 15.75 18.68
CA GLY A 52 -8.37 16.13 20.09
C GLY A 52 -9.75 16.58 20.56
N ASP A 53 -10.82 15.99 20.02
CA ASP A 53 -12.19 16.30 20.45
C ASP A 53 -12.42 15.79 21.90
N ARG A 54 -13.16 16.55 22.72
CA ARG A 54 -13.42 16.18 24.12
C ARG A 54 -14.17 14.86 24.19
N GLY A 55 -13.65 13.92 24.97
CA GLY A 55 -14.23 12.58 25.15
C GLY A 55 -13.86 11.56 24.07
N ALA A 56 -13.09 11.94 23.05
CA ALA A 56 -12.70 11.05 21.94
C ALA A 56 -11.50 10.11 22.25
N GLY A 57 -10.99 10.13 23.49
CA GLY A 57 -9.78 9.39 23.86
C GLY A 57 -8.49 10.00 23.33
N LYS A 58 -7.37 9.32 23.58
CA LYS A 58 -6.04 9.73 23.10
C LYS A 58 -5.77 9.06 21.75
N TYR A 59 -5.27 9.83 20.80
CA TYR A 59 -4.81 9.32 19.51
C TYR A 59 -3.47 8.62 19.60
N GLU A 60 -3.33 7.51 18.90
CA GLU A 60 -2.08 6.78 18.67
C GLU A 60 -2.02 6.28 17.22
N ASP A 61 -0.82 6.25 16.65
CA ASP A 61 -0.60 5.67 15.32
C ASP A 61 -0.79 4.15 15.40
N VAL A 62 -1.46 3.58 14.40
CA VAL A 62 -1.72 2.14 14.31
C VAL A 62 -1.19 1.63 12.98
N ALA A 63 -0.20 0.74 13.05
CA ALA A 63 0.44 0.15 11.88
C ALA A 63 -0.61 -0.50 10.97
N GLY A 64 -0.55 -0.20 9.67
CA GLY A 64 -1.49 -0.68 8.66
C GLY A 64 -2.87 -0.02 8.67
N PHE A 65 -3.15 0.92 9.59
CA PHE A 65 -4.46 1.56 9.69
C PHE A 65 -4.39 3.09 9.69
N CYS A 66 -3.67 3.73 10.60
CA CYS A 66 -3.64 5.19 10.67
C CYS A 66 -2.29 5.75 11.11
N LYS A 67 -1.94 6.94 10.59
CA LYS A 67 -0.73 7.67 10.99
C LYS A 67 -0.89 9.18 10.83
N SER A 68 -0.43 9.93 11.81
CA SER A 68 -0.25 11.38 11.71
C SER A 68 1.13 11.69 11.15
N ALA A 69 1.22 12.21 9.93
CA ALA A 69 2.49 12.57 9.31
C ALA A 69 2.65 14.09 9.18
N HIS A 70 3.89 14.56 9.36
CA HIS A 70 4.26 15.95 9.15
C HIS A 70 4.46 16.26 7.67
N GLN A 71 4.28 17.52 7.30
CA GLN A 71 4.48 18.01 5.93
C GLN A 71 5.88 17.71 5.38
N GLU A 72 6.90 17.67 6.23
CA GLU A 72 8.28 17.28 5.86
C GLU A 72 8.37 15.82 5.42
N GLN A 73 7.64 14.91 6.08
CA GLN A 73 7.59 13.50 5.66
C GLN A 73 6.88 13.36 4.31
N ILE A 74 5.85 14.16 4.08
CA ILE A 74 5.11 14.19 2.81
C ILE A 74 6.00 14.72 1.68
N SER A 75 6.83 15.74 1.92
CA SER A 75 7.73 16.28 0.91
C SER A 75 8.83 15.30 0.53
N ILE A 76 9.42 14.57 1.49
CA ILE A 76 10.38 13.48 1.24
C ILE A 76 9.77 12.41 0.32
N HIS A 77 8.47 12.17 0.43
CA HIS A 77 7.74 11.21 -0.40
C HIS A 77 7.21 11.78 -1.71
N GLY A 78 7.65 12.98 -2.13
CA GLY A 78 7.26 13.61 -3.38
C GLY A 78 5.79 13.99 -3.43
N PHE A 79 5.17 14.30 -2.28
CA PHE A 79 3.77 14.66 -2.15
C PHE A 79 2.76 13.57 -2.58
N VAL A 80 3.19 12.30 -2.67
CA VAL A 80 2.28 11.17 -2.87
C VAL A 80 1.44 10.97 -1.59
N LEU A 81 0.11 11.02 -1.71
CA LEU A 81 -0.82 10.99 -0.56
C LEU A 81 -1.52 9.65 -0.34
N THR A 82 -1.02 8.57 -0.94
CA THR A 82 -1.58 7.23 -0.74
C THR A 82 -1.38 6.78 0.71
N PRO A 83 -2.45 6.50 1.50
CA PRO A 83 -2.33 6.21 2.93
C PRO A 83 -1.36 5.06 3.26
N GLY A 84 -1.37 4.00 2.45
CA GLY A 84 -0.48 2.85 2.60
C GLY A 84 1.02 3.19 2.64
N ARG A 85 1.44 4.33 2.08
CA ARG A 85 2.83 4.81 2.15
C ARG A 85 3.21 5.31 3.55
N TYR A 86 2.25 5.75 4.34
CA TYR A 86 2.47 6.38 5.65
C TYR A 86 2.15 5.43 6.79
N VAL A 87 1.06 4.67 6.70
CA VAL A 87 0.55 3.85 7.82
C VAL A 87 1.40 2.61 8.11
N GLY A 88 2.39 2.29 7.26
CA GLY A 88 3.18 1.05 7.37
C GLY A 88 2.33 -0.20 7.12
N THR A 89 2.88 -1.36 7.42
CA THR A 89 2.14 -2.62 7.47
C THR A 89 1.85 -2.93 8.93
N ALA A 90 0.59 -3.23 9.27
CA ALA A 90 0.32 -4.04 10.46
C ALA A 90 1.21 -5.28 10.32
N ASP A 91 1.79 -5.81 11.40
CA ASP A 91 2.50 -7.09 11.38
C ASP A 91 1.56 -8.15 10.81
N VAL A 92 1.55 -8.27 9.49
CA VAL A 92 1.22 -9.48 8.80
C VAL A 92 2.35 -10.38 9.27
N GLN A 93 2.02 -11.57 9.79
CA GLN A 93 2.99 -12.67 9.75
C GLN A 93 3.40 -12.74 8.29
N ASP A 94 4.49 -12.05 7.96
CA ASP A 94 4.95 -11.89 6.61
C ASP A 94 5.22 -13.32 6.16
N ASP A 95 4.72 -13.65 4.97
CA ASP A 95 5.19 -14.81 4.22
C ASP A 95 6.72 -14.86 4.40
N ASP A 96 7.24 -15.94 4.99
CA ASP A 96 8.53 -16.04 5.74
C ASP A 96 9.82 -15.66 4.96
N GLU A 97 9.72 -15.08 3.76
CA GLU A 97 10.82 -14.69 2.88
C GLU A 97 11.04 -13.16 2.87
N PRO A 98 12.17 -12.66 3.44
CA PRO A 98 12.59 -11.27 3.34
C PRO A 98 12.61 -10.77 1.88
N PHE A 99 12.24 -9.50 1.65
CA PHE A 99 12.17 -8.90 0.31
C PHE A 99 13.42 -9.17 -0.54
N MET A 100 14.62 -9.04 0.05
CA MET A 100 15.88 -9.25 -0.67
C MET A 100 16.06 -10.69 -1.14
N GLU A 101 15.64 -11.67 -0.34
CA GLU A 101 15.71 -13.09 -0.69
C GLU A 101 14.71 -13.39 -1.82
N ARG A 102 13.48 -12.89 -1.68
CA ARG A 102 12.43 -13.00 -2.72
C ARG A 102 12.88 -12.37 -4.03
N PHE A 103 13.47 -11.18 -3.98
CA PHE A 103 13.95 -10.48 -5.17
C PHE A 103 15.07 -11.26 -5.86
N GLN A 104 16.06 -11.76 -5.11
CA GLN A 104 17.16 -12.55 -5.66
C GLN A 104 16.66 -13.85 -6.31
N ARG A 105 15.71 -14.55 -5.67
CA ARG A 105 15.10 -15.77 -6.20
C ARG A 105 14.33 -15.49 -7.49
N LEU A 106 13.50 -14.43 -7.51
CA LEU A 106 12.73 -14.04 -8.68
C LEU A 106 13.64 -13.57 -9.83
N ALA A 107 14.69 -12.82 -9.55
CA ALA A 107 15.68 -12.39 -10.54
C ALA A 107 16.40 -13.61 -11.16
N SER A 108 16.87 -14.54 -10.33
CA SER A 108 17.49 -15.79 -10.81
C SER A 108 16.54 -16.61 -11.68
N THR A 109 15.26 -16.72 -11.27
CA THR A 109 14.23 -17.41 -12.06
C THR A 109 14.03 -16.75 -13.42
N LEU A 110 13.99 -15.41 -13.44
CA LEU A 110 13.82 -14.64 -14.67
C LEU A 110 15.00 -14.82 -15.63
N GLU A 111 16.23 -14.87 -15.12
CA GLU A 111 17.42 -15.13 -15.96
C GLU A 111 17.38 -16.50 -16.63
N VAL A 112 16.98 -17.54 -15.89
CA VAL A 112 16.80 -18.90 -16.46
C VAL A 112 15.74 -18.89 -17.56
N GLN A 113 14.63 -18.17 -17.34
CA GLN A 113 13.56 -18.06 -18.34
C GLN A 113 14.03 -17.32 -19.60
N PHE A 114 14.87 -16.28 -19.47
CA PHE A 114 15.47 -15.62 -20.62
C PHE A 114 16.40 -16.54 -21.40
N ALA A 115 17.22 -17.35 -20.72
CA ALA A 115 18.10 -18.31 -21.39
C ALA A 115 17.30 -19.38 -22.16
N GLU A 116 16.25 -19.92 -21.56
CA GLU A 116 15.39 -20.90 -22.23
C GLU A 116 14.63 -20.28 -23.41
N GLY A 117 14.15 -19.05 -23.26
CA GLY A 117 13.54 -18.29 -24.36
C GLY A 117 14.49 -18.14 -25.56
N ALA A 118 15.74 -17.74 -25.31
CA ALA A 118 16.75 -17.62 -26.37
C ALA A 118 17.04 -18.96 -27.06
N ARG A 119 17.08 -20.07 -26.31
CA ARG A 119 17.27 -21.43 -26.85
C ARG A 119 16.10 -21.85 -27.74
N LEU A 120 14.88 -21.62 -27.29
CA LEU A 120 13.67 -21.92 -28.06
C LEU A 120 13.61 -21.08 -29.34
N ASP A 121 13.91 -19.79 -29.25
CA ASP A 121 13.98 -18.91 -30.43
C ASP A 121 15.00 -19.39 -31.46
N ALA A 122 16.19 -19.79 -31.02
CA ALA A 122 17.21 -20.36 -31.91
C ALA A 122 16.70 -21.64 -32.61
N THR A 123 16.04 -22.52 -31.84
CA THR A 123 15.46 -23.77 -32.35
C THR A 123 14.35 -23.51 -33.37
N ILE A 124 13.46 -22.55 -33.10
CA ILE A 124 12.38 -22.15 -34.02
C ILE A 124 12.97 -21.63 -35.32
N ARG A 125 13.98 -20.74 -35.26
CA ARG A 125 14.64 -20.19 -36.46
C ARG A 125 15.32 -21.28 -37.29
N GLU A 126 15.95 -22.25 -36.65
CA GLU A 126 16.57 -23.38 -37.36
C GLU A 126 15.52 -24.24 -38.08
N ASN A 127 14.42 -24.57 -37.40
CA ASN A 127 13.33 -25.33 -37.99
C ASN A 127 12.68 -24.59 -39.18
N LEU A 128 12.46 -23.27 -39.07
CA LEU A 128 11.94 -22.45 -40.17
C LEU A 128 12.87 -22.44 -41.38
N ARG A 129 14.20 -22.36 -41.19
CA ARG A 129 15.16 -22.46 -42.29
C ARG A 129 15.08 -23.82 -42.99
N ARG A 130 15.01 -24.91 -42.23
CA ARG A 130 14.88 -26.27 -42.79
C ARG A 130 13.61 -26.42 -43.64
N LEU A 131 12.50 -25.86 -43.19
CA LEU A 131 11.23 -25.87 -43.95
C LEU A 131 11.29 -24.96 -45.19
N GLY A 132 11.92 -23.79 -45.10
CA GLY A 132 12.06 -22.85 -46.21
C GLY A 132 13.02 -23.28 -47.32
N HIS A 133 13.92 -24.24 -47.06
CA HIS A 133 14.78 -24.86 -48.08
C HIS A 133 14.20 -26.15 -48.69
N GLY A 134 12.98 -26.52 -48.31
CA GLY A 134 12.25 -27.69 -48.80
C GLY A 134 11.12 -27.38 -49.80
N SER A 135 11.10 -26.19 -50.40
CA SER A 135 10.23 -25.81 -51.54
C SER A 135 11.06 -25.28 -52.70
#